data_AF-A0A9D8B1Q3-F1
#
_entry.id   AF-A0A9D8B1Q3-F1
#
_cell.length_a   1.000
_cell.length_b   1.000
_cell.length_c   1.000
_cell.angle_alpha   90.00
_cell.angle_beta   90.00
_cell.angle_gamma   90.00
#
_symmetry.space_group_name_H-M   'P 1'
#
loop_
_entity.id
_entity.type
_entity.pdbx_description
1 polymer ?
#
loop_
_entity_poly.entity_id
_entity_poly.type
_entity_poly.pdbx_seq_one_letter_code
_entity_poly.pdbx_strand_id
1 'polypeptide(L)'
;MRETWMGLALVFRLSALTLGATFVPLLIGIWIDRAFGTAPFGALILIVLGILTGTVATYRTVQDAYRQIAARADKDRQAREDSRGGNL
;
A
#
# COMPACT_ATOMS: atom_id res chain seq x y z
N MET A 1 7.98 -9.91 -23.49
CA MET A 1 8.68 -8.63 -23.17
C MET A 1 7.77 -7.58 -22.52
N ARG A 2 6.43 -7.71 -22.54
CA ARG A 2 5.50 -6.77 -21.86
C ARG A 2 5.27 -7.13 -20.38
N GLU A 3 5.46 -8.39 -19.98
CA GLU A 3 5.28 -8.82 -18.58
C GLU A 3 6.29 -8.20 -17.60
N THR A 4 7.54 -7.98 -18.01
CA THR A 4 8.58 -7.40 -17.14
C THR A 4 8.30 -5.94 -16.78
N TRP A 5 7.68 -5.18 -17.69
CA TRP A 5 7.29 -3.78 -17.44
C TRP A 5 6.18 -3.68 -16.40
N MET A 6 5.28 -4.65 -16.36
CA MET A 6 4.16 -4.66 -15.41
C MET A 6 4.64 -5.05 -14.00
N GLY A 7 5.58 -6.00 -13.90
CA GLY A 7 6.25 -6.32 -12.63
C GLY A 7 7.07 -5.14 -12.09
N LEU A 8 7.81 -4.45 -12.96
CA LEU A 8 8.61 -3.29 -12.57
C LEU A 8 7.74 -2.12 -12.09
N ALA A 9 6.61 -1.87 -12.75
CA ALA A 9 5.66 -0.85 -12.32
C ALA A 9 5.06 -1.17 -10.94
N LEU A 10 4.80 -2.45 -10.64
CA LEU A 10 4.28 -2.87 -9.35
C LEU A 10 5.32 -2.69 -8.24
N VAL A 11 6.55 -3.13 -8.47
CA VAL A 11 7.67 -2.94 -7.54
C VAL A 11 7.91 -1.46 -7.29
N PHE A 12 7.93 -0.64 -8.35
CA PHE A 12 8.10 0.81 -8.20
C PHE A 12 6.97 1.44 -7.38
N ARG A 13 5.72 1.03 -7.62
CA ARG A 13 4.57 1.54 -6.87
C ARG A 13 4.61 1.13 -5.40
N LEU A 14 4.95 -0.12 -5.09
CA LEU A 14 5.10 -0.58 -3.70
C LEU A 14 6.27 0.12 -3.00
N SER A 15 7.41 0.25 -3.68
CA SER A 15 8.57 0.96 -3.16
C SER A 15 8.24 2.43 -2.90
N ALA A 16 7.57 3.12 -3.82
CA ALA A 16 7.14 4.51 -3.65
C ALA A 16 6.12 4.67 -2.51
N LEU A 17 5.18 3.73 -2.38
CA LEU A 17 4.22 3.75 -1.26
C LEU A 17 4.91 3.55 0.08
N THR A 18 5.85 2.61 0.15
CA THR A 18 6.59 2.26 1.36
C THR A 18 7.53 3.39 1.76
N LEU A 19 8.28 3.92 0.79
CA LEU A 19 9.15 5.08 0.99
C LEU A 19 8.33 6.30 1.39
N GLY A 20 7.21 6.59 0.72
CA GLY A 20 6.32 7.70 1.09
C GLY A 20 5.77 7.55 2.51
N ALA A 21 5.23 6.38 2.85
CA ALA A 21 4.69 6.10 4.18
C ALA A 21 5.75 6.10 5.29
N THR A 22 7.03 5.90 4.95
CA THR A 22 8.15 5.92 5.91
C THR A 22 8.76 7.32 6.03
N PHE A 23 9.12 7.94 4.90
CA PHE A 23 9.84 9.21 4.86
C PHE A 23 8.97 10.42 5.20
N VAL A 24 7.68 10.43 4.82
CA VAL A 24 6.78 11.56 5.11
C VAL A 24 6.57 11.76 6.61
N PRO A 25 6.15 10.77 7.41
CA PRO A 25 6.03 10.94 8.86
C PRO A 25 7.39 11.15 9.54
N LEU A 26 8.48 10.57 9.02
CA LEU A 26 9.83 10.79 9.54
C LEU A 26 10.29 12.25 9.36
N LEU A 27 10.09 12.84 8.18
CA LEU A 27 10.42 14.25 7.92
C LEU A 27 9.55 15.20 8.73
N ILE A 28 8.24 14.96 8.78
CA ILE A 28 7.31 15.73 9.60
C ILE A 28 7.71 15.64 11.07
N GLY A 29 8.19 14.47 11.51
CA GLY A 29 8.58 14.26 12.88
C GLY A 29 9.84 15.01 13.30
N ILE A 30 10.86 14.99 12.45
CA ILE A 30 12.10 15.75 12.66
C ILE A 30 11.83 17.26 12.63
N TRP A 31 10.91 17.72 11.78
CA TRP A 31 10.57 19.14 11.67
C TRP A 31 9.83 19.65 12.91
N ILE A 32 8.91 18.84 13.45
CA ILE A 32 8.21 19.13 14.71
C ILE A 32 9.17 19.11 15.91
N ASP A 33 10.08 18.14 15.98
CA ASP A 33 11.05 18.01 17.08
C ASP A 33 12.00 19.24 17.14
N ARG A 34 12.36 19.77 15.97
CA ARG A 34 13.22 20.96 15.83
C ARG A 34 12.49 22.29 16.09
N ALA A 35 11.17 22.34 15.96
CA ALA A 35 10.37 23.53 16.23
C ALA A 35 10.11 23.76 17.73
N PHE A 36 10.16 22.72 18.56
CA PHE A 36 9.73 22.79 19.98
C PHE A 36 10.86 22.87 21.02
N GLY A 37 12.13 22.64 20.66
CA GLY A 37 13.29 23.01 21.50
C GLY A 37 13.40 22.32 22.88
N THR A 38 12.55 21.34 23.20
CA THR A 38 12.55 20.60 24.47
C THR A 38 12.65 19.10 24.21
N ALA A 39 13.35 18.37 25.10
CA ALA A 39 13.62 16.92 25.15
C ALA A 39 12.71 16.01 24.29
N PRO A 40 13.24 14.92 23.67
CA PRO A 40 12.76 14.30 22.42
C PRO A 40 11.47 13.46 22.57
N PHE A 41 10.47 13.97 23.28
CA PHE A 41 9.14 13.39 23.39
C PHE A 41 8.38 13.47 22.06
N GLY A 42 8.60 14.53 21.27
CA GLY A 42 8.02 14.69 19.94
C GLY A 42 8.46 13.57 18.99
N ALA A 43 9.78 13.36 18.87
CA ALA A 43 10.36 12.24 18.13
C ALA A 43 9.80 10.87 18.56
N LEU A 44 9.62 10.65 19.87
CA LEU A 44 9.07 9.40 20.41
C LEU A 44 7.60 9.18 20.02
N ILE A 45 6.76 10.23 20.11
CA ILE A 45 5.35 10.19 19.68
C ILE A 45 5.25 9.96 18.16
N LEU A 46 6.13 10.58 17.38
CA LEU A 46 6.16 10.44 15.92
C LEU A 46 6.67 9.06 15.47
N ILE A 47 7.59 8.44 16.21
CA ILE A 47 7.97 7.04 15.99
C ILE A 47 6.75 6.13 16.23
N VAL A 48 6.03 6.32 17.33
CA VAL A 48 4.82 5.52 17.64
C VAL A 48 3.74 5.72 16.58
N LEU A 49 3.47 6.97 16.19
CA LEU A 49 2.52 7.27 15.12
C LEU A 49 2.97 6.73 13.76
N GLY A 50 4.27 6.74 13.46
CA GLY A 50 4.84 6.15 12.25
C GLY A 50 4.64 4.63 12.20
N ILE A 51 4.87 3.94 13.32
CA ILE A 51 4.61 2.49 13.44
C ILE A 51 3.12 2.17 13.26
N LEU A 52 2.23 2.94 13.91
CA LEU A 52 0.78 2.78 13.77
C LEU A 52 0.32 3.03 12.33
N THR A 53 0.79 4.12 11.72
CA THR A 53 0.46 4.48 10.34
C THR A 53 0.96 3.43 9.35
N GLY A 54 2.20 2.96 9.52
CA GLY A 54 2.78 1.89 8.71
C GLY A 54 1.97 0.60 8.81
N THR A 55 1.58 0.21 10.02
CA THR A 55 0.77 -0.99 10.26
C THR A 55 -0.61 -0.90 9.60
N VAL A 56 -1.30 0.23 9.74
CA VAL A 56 -2.61 0.46 9.09
C VAL A 56 -2.49 0.45 7.57
N ALA A 57 -1.44 1.08 7.01
CA ALA A 57 -1.20 1.10 5.57
C ALA A 57 -0.92 -0.31 5.00
N THR A 58 -0.13 -1.12 5.71
CA THR A 58 0.12 -2.51 5.35
C THR A 58 -1.17 -3.33 5.39
N TYR A 59 -1.96 -3.23 6.47
CA TYR A 59 -3.22 -3.97 6.60
C TYR A 59 -4.21 -3.62 5.47
N ARG A 60 -4.35 -2.33 5.15
CA ARG A 60 -5.20 -1.87 4.05
C ARG A 60 -4.74 -2.41 2.70
N THR A 61 -3.43 -2.40 2.44
CA THR A 61 -2.84 -2.92 1.20
C THR A 61 -3.09 -4.42 1.03
N VAL A 62 -2.94 -5.20 2.11
CA VAL A 62 -3.21 -6.63 2.11
C VAL A 62 -4.69 -6.91 1.85
N GLN A 63 -5.59 -6.18 2.51
CA GLN A 63 -7.03 -6.33 2.32
C GLN A 63 -7.46 -6.02 0.87
N ASP A 64 -6.90 -4.96 0.28
CA ASP A 64 -7.16 -4.59 -1.12
C ASP A 64 -6.61 -5.65 -2.09
N ALA A 65 -5.47 -6.28 -1.76
CA ALA A 65 -4.92 -7.38 -2.56
C ALA A 65 -5.85 -8.61 -2.54
N TYR A 66 -6.36 -8.99 -1.37
CA TYR A 66 -7.33 -10.09 -1.25
C TYR A 66 -8.63 -9.82 -2.03
N ARG A 67 -9.16 -8.59 -1.96
CA ARG A 67 -10.36 -8.21 -2.73
C ARG A 67 -10.15 -8.31 -4.23
N GLN A 68 -8.97 -7.92 -4.72
CA GLN A 68 -8.65 -8.03 -6.14
C GLN A 68 -8.55 -9.48 -6.61
N ILE A 69 -8.04 -10.38 -5.77
CA ILE A 69 -7.95 -11.81 -6.09
C ILE A 69 -9.36 -12.42 -6.17
N ALA A 70 -10.23 -12.10 -5.20
CA ALA A 70 -11.62 -12.55 -5.21
C ALA A 70 -12.39 -12.03 -6.44
N ALA A 71 -12.29 -10.73 -6.74
CA ALA A 71 -12.96 -10.12 -7.88
C ALA A 71 -12.46 -10.65 -9.24
N ARG A 72 -11.19 -11.07 -9.34
CA ARG A 72 -10.66 -11.72 -10.55
C ARG A 72 -11.21 -13.14 -10.71
N ALA A 73 -11.32 -13.90 -9.61
CA ALA A 73 -11.90 -15.24 -9.65
C ALA A 73 -13.36 -15.22 -10.13
N ASP A 74 -14.14 -14.22 -9.75
CA ASP A 74 -15.52 -14.06 -10.18
C ASP A 74 -15.63 -13.66 -11.66
N LYS A 75 -14.77 -12.73 -12.14
CA LYS A 75 -14.71 -12.37 -13.56
C LYS A 75 -14.32 -13.55 -14.46
N ASP A 76 -13.36 -14.35 -14.02
CA ASP A 76 -12.90 -15.52 -14.78
C ASP A 76 -13.99 -16.61 -14.85
N ARG A 77 -14.84 -16.74 -13.82
CA ARG A 77 -16.02 -17.62 -13.84
C ARG A 77 -17.09 -17.12 -14.80
N GLN A 78 -17.45 -15.83 -14.74
CA GLN A 78 -18.46 -15.25 -15.63
C GLN A 78 -18.06 -15.38 -17.10
N ALA A 79 -16.79 -15.11 -17.43
CA ALA A 79 -16.30 -15.26 -18.80
C ALA A 79 -16.43 -16.70 -19.34
N ARG A 80 -16.29 -17.71 -18.48
CA ARG A 80 -16.48 -19.13 -18.85
C ARG A 80 -17.95 -19.51 -19.00
N GLU A 81 -18.86 -18.90 -18.24
CA GLU A 81 -20.30 -19.14 -18.33
C GLU A 81 -20.89 -18.49 -19.60
N ASP A 82 -20.52 -17.25 -19.90
CA ASP A 82 -20.96 -16.53 -21.11
C ASP A 82 -20.52 -17.26 -22.39
N SER A 83 -19.28 -17.78 -22.40
CA SER A 83 -18.75 -18.57 -23.52
C SER A 83 -19.49 -19.91 -23.71
N ARG A 84 -20.18 -20.41 -22.69
CA ARG A 84 -20.93 -21.66 -22.72
C ARG A 84 -22.39 -21.45 -23.10
N GLY A 85 -22.98 -20.31 -22.71
CA GLY A 85 -24.37 -19.93 -23.03
C GLY A 85 -24.56 -19.35 -24.43
N GLY A 86 -23.52 -18.75 -25.03
CA GLY A 86 -23.61 -18.15 -26.38
C GLY A 86 -23.54 -19.14 -27.56
N ASN A 87 -23.49 -20.44 -27.30
CA ASN A 87 -23.34 -21.49 -28.32
C ASN A 87 -24.62 -22.37 -28.48
N LEU A 88 -25.77 -21.87 -28.03
CA LEU A 88 -27.11 -22.44 -28.19
C LEU A 88 -28.00 -21.43 -28.91
#